data_AF-A0A7K0D9Z7-F1
#
_entry.id   AF-A0A7K0D9Z7-F1
#
_cell.length_a   1.000
_cell.length_b   1.000
_cell.length_c   1.000
_cell.angle_alpha   90.00
_cell.angle_beta   90.00
_cell.angle_gamma   90.00
#
_symmetry.space_group_name_H-M   'P 1'
#
loop_
_entity.id
_entity.type
_entity.pdbx_description
1 polymer ?
#
loop_
_entity_poly.entity_id
_entity_poly.type
_entity_poly.pdbx_seq_one_letter_code
_entity_poly.pdbx_strand_id
1 'polypeptide(L)'
;MGASRSSVRNVGELIAAVPALLGFYPENSVVLVACAPPPEEVSRHQLQVDAVMRADLGSCLDRNSIGIPGTVRVCLSNNVSHVAVLVVDEALRAATSELGKACREFLARLHIALSETDIELVGAWFTPVIHAREYWWSFWTLSTV
;
A
#
# COMPACT_ATOMS: atom_id res chain seq x y z
N MET A 1 -12.92 15.26 15.87
CA MET A 1 -11.48 15.01 16.14
C MET A 1 -10.78 15.06 14.80
N GLY A 2 -9.97 16.08 14.53
CA GLY A 2 -9.23 16.15 13.26
C GLY A 2 -8.17 15.06 13.26
N ALA A 3 -8.26 14.09 12.35
CA ALA A 3 -7.17 13.17 12.10
C ALA A 3 -5.94 13.99 11.70
N SER A 4 -4.82 13.81 12.38
CA SER A 4 -3.57 14.48 12.02
C SER A 4 -3.10 13.93 10.67
N ARG A 5 -3.38 14.68 9.59
CA ARG A 5 -2.93 14.35 8.25
C ARG A 5 -1.43 14.54 8.15
N SER A 6 -0.74 13.52 7.66
CA SER A 6 0.69 13.59 7.39
C SER A 6 0.90 13.73 5.89
N SER A 7 1.64 14.77 5.49
CA SER A 7 2.00 14.98 4.09
C SER A 7 3.34 14.31 3.82
N VAL A 8 3.40 13.41 2.83
CA VAL A 8 4.65 12.79 2.35
C VAL A 8 4.91 13.19 0.90
N ARG A 9 6.16 13.54 0.57
CA ARG A 9 6.52 14.15 -0.72
C ARG A 9 6.98 13.13 -1.77
N ASN A 10 7.35 11.94 -1.33
CA ASN A 10 7.75 10.83 -2.19
C ASN A 10 7.54 9.50 -1.46
N VAL A 11 7.64 8.40 -2.21
CA VAL A 11 7.49 7.04 -1.67
C VAL A 11 8.55 6.66 -0.63
N GLY A 12 9.79 7.15 -0.75
CA GLY A 12 10.83 6.90 0.26
C GLY A 12 10.46 7.50 1.62
N GLU A 13 9.92 8.72 1.62
CA GLU A 13 9.35 9.34 2.83
C GLU A 13 8.15 8.56 3.37
N LEU A 14 7.26 8.08 2.50
CA LEU A 14 6.13 7.23 2.91
C LEU A 14 6.62 5.96 3.61
N ILE A 15 7.53 5.21 2.97
CA ILE A 15 8.09 3.96 3.51
C ILE A 15 8.75 4.21 4.86
N ALA A 16 9.54 5.29 4.98
CA ALA A 16 10.20 5.66 6.23
C ALA A 16 9.23 6.10 7.34
N ALA A 17 8.06 6.65 6.98
CA ALA A 17 7.04 7.08 7.94
C ALA A 17 6.18 5.93 8.48
N VAL A 18 6.02 4.84 7.73
CA VAL A 18 5.14 3.70 8.09
C VAL A 18 5.39 3.19 9.52
N PRO A 19 6.63 2.97 10.00
CA PRO A 19 6.83 2.49 11.36
C PRO A 19 6.34 3.46 12.43
N ALA A 20 6.50 4.77 12.22
CA ALA A 20 6.01 5.79 13.13
C ALA A 20 4.48 5.86 13.13
N LEU A 21 3.85 5.66 11.97
CA LEU A 21 2.39 5.65 11.83
C LEU A 21 1.75 4.38 12.42
N LEU A 22 2.44 3.24 12.37
CA LEU A 22 1.98 1.97 12.95
C LEU A 22 2.38 1.78 14.42
N GLY A 23 3.44 2.45 14.88
CA GLY A 23 4.05 2.25 16.20
C GLY A 23 5.01 1.05 16.29
N PHE A 24 5.32 0.39 15.18
CA PHE A 24 6.25 -0.74 15.09
C PHE A 24 6.76 -0.91 13.64
N TYR A 25 7.85 -1.67 13.46
CA TYR A 25 8.36 -2.01 12.13
C TYR A 25 7.61 -3.23 11.58
N PRO A 26 6.79 -3.09 10.51
CA PRO A 26 6.05 -4.22 9.95
C PRO A 26 6.97 -5.16 9.17
N GLU A 27 6.82 -6.46 9.40
CA GLU A 27 7.45 -7.55 8.66
C GLU A 27 6.37 -8.52 8.14
N ASN A 28 6.62 -9.21 7.02
CA ASN A 28 5.67 -10.14 6.39
C ASN A 28 4.25 -9.53 6.25
N SER A 29 4.18 -8.30 5.75
CA SER A 29 3.01 -7.43 5.89
C SER A 29 2.56 -6.81 4.57
N VAL A 30 1.25 -6.60 4.46
CA VAL A 30 0.64 -5.64 3.54
C VAL A 30 0.22 -4.43 4.36
N VAL A 31 0.74 -3.26 4.01
CA VAL A 31 0.36 -1.98 4.59
C VAL A 31 -0.51 -1.24 3.58
N LEU A 32 -1.73 -0.91 3.99
CA LEU A 32 -2.67 -0.09 3.26
C LEU A 32 -2.58 1.33 3.81
N VAL A 33 -2.45 2.30 2.92
CA VAL A 33 -2.35 3.72 3.25
C VAL A 33 -3.58 4.39 2.69
N ALA A 34 -4.48 4.82 3.56
CA ALA A 34 -5.62 5.64 3.17
C ALA A 34 -5.11 7.06 2.90
N CYS A 35 -5.38 7.56 1.71
CA CYS A 35 -4.96 8.86 1.25
C CYS A 35 -6.17 9.77 1.04
N ALA A 36 -6.01 11.05 1.38
CA ALA A 36 -6.93 12.05 0.88
C ALA A 36 -6.70 12.24 -0.63
N PRO A 37 -7.75 12.61 -1.40
CA PRO A 37 -7.59 12.97 -2.79
C PRO A 37 -6.49 14.03 -2.95
N PRO A 38 -5.64 13.92 -3.99
CA PRO A 38 -4.64 14.94 -4.24
C PRO A 38 -5.33 16.29 -4.42
N PRO A 39 -4.87 17.38 -3.78
CA PRO A 39 -5.41 18.69 -4.05
C PRO A 39 -5.16 19.03 -5.53
N GLU A 40 -6.14 19.65 -6.21
CA GLU A 40 -6.10 19.93 -7.66
C GLU A 40 -4.84 20.70 -8.11
N GLU A 41 -4.19 21.43 -7.21
CA GLU A 41 -2.99 22.24 -7.46
C GLU A 41 -1.66 21.61 -7.03
N VAL A 42 -1.67 20.45 -6.38
CA VAL A 42 -0.43 19.86 -5.84
C VAL A 42 0.19 18.88 -6.82
N SER A 43 1.52 18.93 -6.95
CA SER A 43 2.31 17.99 -7.73
C SER A 43 1.87 16.55 -7.44
N ARG A 44 1.61 15.75 -8.49
CA ARG A 44 1.15 14.34 -8.47
C ARG A 44 1.99 13.36 -7.62
N HIS A 45 3.01 13.84 -6.93
CA HIS A 45 3.96 13.08 -6.14
C HIS A 45 3.74 13.20 -4.62
N GLN A 46 2.87 14.11 -4.17
CA GLN A 46 2.55 14.26 -2.75
C GLN A 46 1.34 13.41 -2.37
N LEU A 47 1.46 12.63 -1.29
CA LEU A 47 0.35 11.90 -0.68
C LEU A 47 -0.01 12.52 0.67
N GLN A 48 -1.31 12.75 0.88
CA GLN A 48 -1.85 13.17 2.16
C GLN A 48 -2.36 11.92 2.88
N VAL A 49 -1.59 11.42 3.84
CA VAL A 49 -1.90 10.20 4.57
C VAL A 49 -2.90 10.51 5.69
N ASP A 50 -4.07 9.89 5.61
CA ASP A 50 -5.13 9.96 6.63
C ASP A 50 -4.97 8.86 7.67
N ALA A 51 -4.70 7.63 7.21
CA ALA A 51 -4.55 6.47 8.08
C ALA A 51 -3.68 5.39 7.43
N VAL A 52 -3.10 4.52 8.27
CA VAL A 52 -2.41 3.32 7.84
C VAL A 52 -3.04 2.09 8.50
N MET A 53 -3.13 1.01 7.75
CA MET A 53 -3.62 -0.28 8.22
C MET A 53 -2.62 -1.35 7.82
N ARG A 54 -2.43 -2.34 8.67
CA ARG A 54 -1.52 -3.45 8.42
C ARG A 54 -2.30 -4.76 8.46
N ALA A 55 -2.01 -5.62 7.50
CA ALA A 55 -2.47 -7.00 7.45
C ALA A 55 -1.27 -7.95 7.27
N ASP A 56 -1.41 -9.19 7.75
CA ASP A 56 -0.43 -10.24 7.47
C ASP A 56 -0.42 -10.59 5.98
N LEU A 57 0.77 -10.63 5.37
CA LEU A 57 0.92 -10.93 3.96
C LEU A 57 0.36 -12.32 3.63
N GLY A 58 0.68 -13.33 4.45
CA GLY A 58 0.18 -14.70 4.25
C GLY A 58 -1.36 -14.76 4.20
N SER A 59 -2.04 -13.99 5.04
CA SER A 59 -3.51 -13.90 5.02
C SER A 59 -4.01 -13.22 3.75
N CYS A 60 -3.38 -12.13 3.29
CA CYS A 60 -3.76 -11.46 2.05
C CYS A 60 -3.59 -12.34 0.80
N LEU A 61 -2.56 -13.19 0.78
CA LEU A 61 -2.26 -14.08 -0.34
C LEU A 61 -3.14 -15.32 -0.38
N ASP A 62 -3.71 -15.74 0.76
CA ASP A 62 -4.67 -16.84 0.79
C ASP A 62 -5.97 -16.43 0.08
N ARG A 63 -6.31 -17.14 -1.00
CA ARG A 63 -7.52 -16.88 -1.80
C ARG A 63 -8.81 -17.17 -1.02
N ASN A 64 -8.74 -18.01 0.01
CA ASN A 64 -9.88 -18.35 0.87
C ASN A 64 -10.05 -17.36 2.03
N SER A 65 -9.13 -16.40 2.19
CA SER A 65 -9.25 -15.37 3.21
C SER A 65 -10.24 -14.28 2.79
N ILE A 66 -10.77 -13.56 3.79
CA ILE A 66 -11.59 -12.36 3.59
C ILE A 66 -10.73 -11.18 3.06
N GLY A 67 -9.44 -11.37 2.75
CA GLY A 67 -8.44 -10.32 2.60
C GLY A 67 -8.86 -9.15 1.72
N ILE A 68 -9.31 -9.42 0.48
CA ILE A 68 -9.72 -8.36 -0.45
C ILE A 68 -11.10 -7.78 -0.10
N PRO A 69 -12.18 -8.56 0.04
CA PRO A 69 -13.50 -8.02 0.41
C PRO A 69 -13.51 -7.27 1.74
N GLY A 70 -12.75 -7.77 2.72
CA GLY A 70 -12.56 -7.14 4.02
C GLY A 70 -11.84 -5.80 3.91
N THR A 71 -10.76 -5.76 3.12
CA THR A 71 -10.02 -4.51 2.84
C THR A 71 -10.94 -3.46 2.21
N VAL A 72 -11.65 -3.81 1.14
CA VAL A 72 -12.57 -2.89 0.46
C VAL A 72 -13.65 -2.39 1.42
N ARG A 73 -14.26 -3.29 2.20
CA ARG A 73 -15.28 -2.91 3.20
C ARG A 73 -14.75 -1.94 4.25
N VAL A 74 -13.51 -2.12 4.71
CA VAL A 74 -12.88 -1.21 5.66
C VAL A 74 -12.63 0.14 5.02
N CYS A 75 -12.14 0.20 3.78
CA CYS A 75 -11.95 1.46 3.06
C CYS A 75 -13.27 2.22 2.89
N LEU A 76 -14.34 1.52 2.46
CA LEU A 76 -15.69 2.09 2.35
C LEU A 76 -16.22 2.61 3.69
N SER A 77 -16.06 1.83 4.76
CA SER A 77 -16.54 2.22 6.11
C SER A 77 -15.83 3.46 6.66
N ASN A 78 -14.64 3.78 6.14
CA ASN A 78 -13.84 4.94 6.52
C ASN A 78 -13.90 6.08 5.48
N ASN A 79 -14.80 6.01 4.49
CA ASN A 79 -14.92 6.98 3.39
C ASN A 79 -13.58 7.25 2.66
N VAL A 80 -12.77 6.19 2.49
CA VAL A 80 -11.49 6.28 1.78
C VAL A 80 -11.74 6.22 0.29
N SER A 81 -11.29 7.23 -0.46
CA SER A 81 -11.39 7.27 -1.92
C SER A 81 -10.06 6.94 -2.62
N HIS A 82 -8.93 7.05 -1.94
CA HIS A 82 -7.61 6.76 -2.51
C HIS A 82 -6.82 5.87 -1.54
N VAL A 83 -6.21 4.82 -2.08
CA VAL A 83 -5.40 3.86 -1.33
C VAL A 83 -4.04 3.71 -1.98
N ALA A 84 -3.00 3.70 -1.17
CA ALA A 84 -1.66 3.24 -1.53
C ALA A 84 -1.36 1.91 -0.82
N VAL A 85 -0.52 1.06 -1.42
CA VAL A 85 -0.13 -0.23 -0.84
C VAL A 85 1.39 -0.31 -0.72
N LEU A 86 1.87 -0.79 0.42
CA LEU A 86 3.27 -1.18 0.62
C LEU A 86 3.31 -2.64 1.09
N VAL A 87 4.02 -3.49 0.37
CA VAL A 87 4.30 -4.86 0.80
C VAL A 87 5.71 -4.92 1.38
N VAL A 88 5.83 -5.46 2.59
CA VAL A 88 7.09 -5.60 3.32
C VAL A 88 7.36 -7.07 3.64
N ASP A 89 8.37 -7.66 3.01
CA ASP A 89 8.76 -9.05 3.26
C ASP A 89 10.18 -9.34 2.76
N GLU A 90 11.03 -9.86 3.64
CA GLU A 90 12.45 -10.14 3.35
C GLU A 90 12.63 -11.17 2.23
N ALA A 91 11.68 -12.10 2.04
CA ALA A 91 11.74 -13.08 0.97
C ALA A 91 11.54 -12.45 -0.43
N LEU A 92 11.05 -11.21 -0.51
CA LEU A 92 10.97 -10.45 -1.77
C LEU A 92 12.36 -10.04 -2.30
N ARG A 93 13.44 -10.16 -1.52
CA ARG A 93 14.80 -9.92 -2.05
C ARG A 93 15.15 -10.84 -3.22
N ALA A 94 14.58 -12.04 -3.23
CA ALA A 94 14.73 -12.96 -4.35
C ALA A 94 13.86 -12.49 -5.53
N ALA A 95 14.51 -11.93 -6.56
CA ALA A 95 13.87 -11.34 -7.74
C ALA A 95 12.90 -12.27 -8.49
N THR A 96 13.06 -13.60 -8.35
CA THR A 96 12.24 -14.64 -9.00
C THR A 96 11.38 -15.44 -8.02
N SER A 97 11.17 -14.94 -6.81
CA SER A 97 10.38 -15.66 -5.81
C SER A 97 8.93 -15.89 -6.26
N GLU A 98 8.39 -17.07 -5.97
CA GLU A 98 6.95 -17.36 -6.10
C GLU A 98 6.11 -16.38 -5.28
N LEU A 99 6.65 -15.92 -4.15
CA LEU A 99 6.06 -14.86 -3.34
C LEU A 99 5.84 -13.57 -4.15
N GLY A 100 6.84 -13.12 -4.91
CA GLY A 100 6.72 -11.94 -5.75
C GLY A 100 5.61 -12.07 -6.80
N LYS A 101 5.43 -13.26 -7.38
CA LYS A 101 4.30 -13.53 -8.30
C LYS A 101 2.96 -13.47 -7.57
N ALA A 102 2.85 -14.14 -6.42
CA ALA A 102 1.64 -14.14 -5.61
C ALA A 102 1.23 -12.73 -5.18
N CYS A 103 2.18 -11.89 -4.76
CA CYS A 103 1.90 -10.51 -4.39
C CYS A 103 1.42 -9.68 -5.59
N ARG A 104 2.00 -9.90 -6.78
CA ARG A 104 1.54 -9.23 -8.01
C ARG A 104 0.09 -9.62 -8.37
N GLU A 105 -0.24 -10.90 -8.28
CA GLU A 105 -1.62 -11.37 -8.50
C GLU A 105 -2.60 -10.80 -7.46
N PHE A 106 -2.19 -10.75 -6.20
CA PHE A 106 -2.97 -10.12 -5.13
C PHE A 106 -3.23 -8.64 -5.42
N LEU A 107 -2.20 -7.86 -5.76
CA LEU A 107 -2.35 -6.44 -6.09
C LEU A 107 -3.23 -6.19 -7.31
N ALA A 108 -3.13 -7.04 -8.35
CA ALA A 108 -4.00 -6.93 -9.51
C ALA A 108 -5.48 -7.17 -9.15
N ARG A 109 -5.76 -8.19 -8.33
CA ARG A 109 -7.12 -8.46 -7.84
C ARG A 109 -7.64 -7.37 -6.92
N LEU A 110 -6.78 -6.86 -6.03
CA LEU A 110 -7.12 -5.75 -5.15
C LEU A 110 -7.43 -4.48 -5.97
N HIS A 111 -6.64 -4.19 -7.00
CA HIS A 111 -6.88 -3.05 -7.89
C HIS A 111 -8.26 -3.14 -8.55
N ILE A 112 -8.60 -4.30 -9.12
CA ILE A 112 -9.93 -4.54 -9.72
C ILE A 112 -11.04 -4.31 -8.68
N ALA A 113 -10.91 -4.92 -7.50
CA ALA A 113 -11.93 -4.83 -6.46
C ALA A 113 -12.12 -3.41 -5.90
N LEU A 114 -11.04 -2.63 -5.78
CA LEU A 114 -11.11 -1.22 -5.36
C LEU A 114 -11.79 -0.37 -6.44
N SER A 115 -11.42 -0.56 -7.71
CA SER A 115 -11.98 0.16 -8.86
C SER A 115 -13.48 -0.10 -9.05
N GLU A 116 -13.97 -1.31 -8.75
CA GLU A 116 -15.41 -1.63 -8.74
C GLU A 116 -16.20 -0.86 -7.66
N THR A 117 -15.50 -0.23 -6.71
CA THR A 117 -16.09 0.51 -5.58
C THR A 117 -15.73 2.00 -5.57
N ASP A 118 -15.28 2.54 -6.70
CA ASP A 118 -14.84 3.94 -6.85
C ASP A 118 -13.68 4.34 -5.91
N ILE A 119 -12.85 3.36 -5.51
CA ILE A 119 -11.63 3.60 -4.73
C ILE A 119 -10.41 3.48 -5.65
N GLU A 120 -9.61 4.53 -5.75
CA GLU A 120 -8.43 4.56 -6.60
C GLU A 120 -7.21 3.97 -5.88
N LEU A 121 -6.54 3.00 -6.51
CA LEU A 121 -5.24 2.52 -6.07
C LEU A 121 -4.13 3.40 -6.67
N VAL A 122 -3.69 4.41 -5.92
CA VAL A 122 -2.77 5.45 -6.41
C VAL A 122 -1.30 5.02 -6.46
N GLY A 123 -0.97 3.90 -5.83
CA GLY A 123 0.40 3.42 -5.75
C GLY A 123 0.51 2.08 -5.07
N ALA A 124 1.43 1.26 -5.54
CA ALA A 124 1.76 0.00 -4.91
C ALA A 124 3.26 -0.24 -5.00
N TRP A 125 3.89 -0.52 -3.87
CA TRP A 125 5.33 -0.68 -3.75
C TRP A 125 5.69 -1.91 -2.92
N PHE A 126 6.92 -2.35 -3.13
CA PHE A 126 7.53 -3.47 -2.44
C PHE A 126 8.84 -3.02 -1.82
N THR A 127 9.13 -3.52 -0.63
CA THR A 127 10.45 -3.41 -0.01
C THR A 127 10.72 -4.66 0.83
N PRO A 128 11.97 -5.14 0.95
CA PRO A 128 12.26 -6.28 1.79
C PRO A 128 12.07 -5.99 3.27
N VAL A 129 12.52 -4.80 3.68
CA VAL A 129 12.55 -4.33 5.07
C VAL A 129 12.51 -2.81 5.09
N ILE A 130 11.93 -2.23 6.14
CA ILE A 130 11.95 -0.78 6.31
C ILE A 130 13.23 -0.40 7.08
N HIS A 131 14.27 -0.08 6.34
CA HIS A 131 15.54 0.38 6.89
C HIS A 131 16.17 1.47 6.01
N ALA A 132 17.06 2.29 6.60
CA ALA A 132 17.80 3.29 5.85
C ALA A 132 18.62 2.62 4.73
N ARG A 133 18.57 3.22 3.53
CA ARG A 133 19.28 2.77 2.31
C ARG A 133 18.78 1.44 1.73
N GLU A 134 17.67 0.91 2.24
CA GLU A 134 17.05 -0.26 1.62
C GLU A 134 16.40 0.12 0.28
N TYR A 135 16.39 -0.82 -0.66
CA TYR A 135 15.74 -0.60 -1.95
C TYR A 135 14.24 -0.88 -1.87
N TRP A 136 13.52 -0.28 -2.81
CA TRP A 136 12.10 -0.50 -3.03
C TRP A 136 11.83 -0.41 -4.53
N TRP A 137 10.72 -0.99 -4.97
CA TRP A 137 10.26 -0.91 -6.36
C TRP A 137 8.75 -0.84 -6.44
N SER A 138 8.23 -0.29 -7.53
CA SER A 138 6.79 -0.20 -7.78
C SER A 138 6.25 -1.48 -8.41
N PHE A 139 4.99 -1.77 -8.12
CA PHE A 139 4.20 -2.81 -8.78
C PHE A 139 3.99 -2.51 -10.26
N TRP A 140 3.64 -1.27 -10.57
CA TRP A 140 3.64 -0.77 -11.93
C TRP A 140 5.09 -0.46 -12.31
N THR A 141 5.69 -1.30 -13.14
CA THR A 141 6.66 -0.77 -14.09
C THR A 141 5.89 0.19 -14.97
N LEU A 142 6.28 1.47 -14.99
CA LEU A 142 5.77 2.48 -15.90
C LEU A 142 5.75 1.91 -17.33
N SER A 143 4.61 1.38 -17.78
CA SER A 143 4.22 1.44 -19.17
C SER A 143 3.45 2.73 -19.32
N THR A 144 4.18 3.83 -19.28
CA THR A 144 3.75 5.06 -19.91
C THR A 144 3.72 4.80 -21.40
N VAL A 145 2.53 4.71 -21.98
CA VAL A 145 2.27 5.01 -23.38
C VAL A 145 0.89 5.63 -23.50
#